data_AF-A0A1R4ILX6-F1
#
_entry.id   AF-A0A1R4ILX6-F1
#
_cell.length_a   1.000
_cell.length_b   1.000
_cell.length_c   1.000
_cell.angle_alpha   90.00
_cell.angle_beta   90.00
_cell.angle_gamma   90.00
#
_symmetry.space_group_name_H-M   'P 1'
#
loop_
_entity.id
_entity.type
_entity.pdbx_description
1 polymer ?
#
loop_
_entity_poly.entity_id
_entity_poly.type
_entity_poly.pdbx_seq_one_letter_code
_entity_poly.pdbx_strand_id
1 'polypeptide(L)'
;MSIRDRHDLNQLLTNGTNNTELAHQLGTSETTIRRIRNERGIPLEAPTTNAPTSAGESETHNPDGTSSYVRYSERPWGYNDYRDFIRTVGQDPDNVTFTWGWTSNPAGGFWNKLNNVRPANGHEVPAELIDWDALRKNIWNARQPTTAHREGTPVAAVLNLADMQLHKGDPAATIARIKNGVHKFLDHIEEQRAAGYGINEVVIVNNGAPFEGIAGNYANQPHTTHKGGLRAQMNAVLDIWAWTLNTVIPNFRDAQFVTVHCNHTQFGRQGGSKDAITGDSDTGGAFLAECLRREFRHIYPNINWVIPHDQMNVYTTAAGVNLGFNHGHKIPGSGAQAFEKWLGGQVRYDRDAYNTQVWVTAHKHHYAAWDMGSAFVYQAPSCDDGSKWLTDTTGQHARSGLLAYLVGNHDPMHTSHAVFL
;
A
#
# COMPACT_ATOMS: atom_id res chain seq x y z
N MET A 1 13.15 -43.11 32.79
CA MET A 1 13.75 -43.78 31.61
C MET A 1 13.28 -43.01 30.39
N SER A 2 14.18 -42.54 29.53
CA SER A 2 13.77 -41.77 28.34
C SER A 2 12.98 -42.68 27.41
N ILE A 3 12.00 -42.16 26.67
CA ILE A 3 11.33 -42.92 25.60
C ILE A 3 12.37 -43.54 24.66
N ARG A 4 13.52 -42.86 24.47
CA ARG A 4 14.65 -43.33 23.65
C ARG A 4 15.28 -44.64 24.13
N ASP A 5 15.17 -44.95 25.41
CA ASP A 5 15.84 -46.09 26.06
C ASP A 5 14.95 -47.34 26.15
N ARG A 6 13.72 -47.27 25.62
CA ARG A 6 12.80 -48.41 25.57
C ARG A 6 13.32 -49.50 24.64
N HIS A 7 13.48 -50.71 25.16
CA HIS A 7 14.00 -51.86 24.41
C HIS A 7 13.07 -52.27 23.25
N ASP A 8 11.76 -52.07 23.40
CA ASP A 8 10.74 -52.39 22.40
C ASP A 8 10.51 -51.28 21.35
N LEU A 9 11.17 -50.11 21.51
CA LEU A 9 10.91 -48.94 20.67
C LEU A 9 11.21 -49.18 19.19
N ASN A 10 12.28 -49.92 18.86
CA ASN A 10 12.59 -50.21 17.44
C ASN A 10 11.50 -51.06 16.79
N GLN A 11 10.99 -52.07 17.49
CA GLN A 11 9.91 -52.92 17.00
C GLN A 11 8.62 -52.13 16.80
N LEU A 12 8.29 -51.26 17.76
CA LEU A 12 7.15 -50.35 17.70
C LEU A 12 7.25 -49.34 16.54
N LEU A 13 8.45 -48.83 16.24
CA LEU A 13 8.65 -47.89 15.16
C LEU A 13 8.58 -48.55 13.76
N THR A 14 8.86 -49.85 13.64
CA THR A 14 8.87 -50.58 12.36
C THR A 14 7.57 -51.33 12.03
N ASN A 15 6.65 -51.49 12.98
CA ASN A 15 5.41 -52.28 12.81
C ASN A 15 4.28 -51.60 12.00
N GLY A 16 4.60 -50.61 11.15
CA GLY A 16 3.60 -49.91 10.31
C GLY A 16 2.53 -49.10 11.09
N THR A 17 2.72 -48.90 12.40
CA THR A 17 1.81 -48.08 13.21
C THR A 17 1.97 -46.61 12.84
N ASN A 18 0.86 -45.91 12.62
CA ASN A 18 0.88 -44.49 12.28
C ASN A 18 1.49 -43.66 13.43
N ASN A 19 2.11 -42.51 13.11
CA ASN A 19 2.84 -41.71 14.10
C ASN A 19 1.96 -41.20 15.25
N THR A 20 0.69 -40.92 14.98
CA THR A 20 -0.27 -40.36 15.94
C THR A 20 -0.71 -41.38 16.97
N GLU A 21 -0.99 -42.61 16.52
CA GLU A 21 -1.36 -43.73 17.36
C GLU A 21 -0.18 -44.17 18.23
N LEU A 22 1.02 -44.19 17.66
CA LEU A 22 2.24 -44.47 18.41
C LEU A 22 2.54 -43.38 19.46
N ALA A 23 2.29 -42.11 19.11
CA ALA A 23 2.43 -41.00 20.04
C ALA A 23 1.46 -41.12 21.23
N HIS A 24 0.21 -41.52 20.97
CA HIS A 24 -0.78 -41.78 22.02
C HIS A 24 -0.38 -42.97 22.90
N GLN A 25 0.05 -44.09 22.31
CA GLN A 25 0.51 -45.27 23.06
C GLN A 25 1.75 -44.99 23.93
N LEU A 26 2.63 -44.10 23.48
CA LEU A 26 3.86 -43.75 24.17
C LEU A 26 3.75 -42.49 25.05
N GLY A 27 2.57 -41.87 25.13
CA GLY A 27 2.34 -40.66 25.94
C GLY A 27 3.21 -39.46 25.52
N THR A 28 3.42 -39.28 24.22
CA THR A 28 4.30 -38.24 23.65
C THR A 28 3.64 -37.52 22.48
N SER A 29 4.30 -36.53 21.90
CA SER A 29 3.83 -35.84 20.69
C SER A 29 4.23 -36.56 19.40
N GLU A 30 3.41 -36.41 18.36
CA GLU A 30 3.69 -36.93 17.01
C GLU A 30 5.04 -36.42 16.48
N THR A 31 5.35 -35.14 16.71
CA THR A 31 6.63 -34.51 16.35
C THR A 31 7.82 -35.24 16.98
N THR A 32 7.68 -35.72 18.21
CA THR A 32 8.73 -36.48 18.91
C THR A 32 8.94 -37.84 18.25
N ILE A 33 7.88 -38.54 17.85
CA ILE A 33 7.96 -39.82 17.14
C ILE A 33 8.61 -39.64 15.77
N ARG A 34 8.21 -38.62 15.00
CA ARG A 34 8.82 -38.29 13.70
C ARG A 34 10.32 -38.02 13.83
N ARG A 35 10.73 -37.25 14.84
CA ARG A 35 12.14 -36.97 15.12
C ARG A 35 12.92 -38.24 15.43
N ILE A 36 12.36 -39.14 16.25
CA ILE A 36 13.01 -40.42 16.60
C ILE A 36 13.13 -41.33 15.37
N ARG A 37 12.10 -41.43 14.51
CA ARG A 37 12.18 -42.21 13.25
C ARG A 37 13.27 -41.67 12.33
N ASN A 38 13.37 -40.34 12.21
CA ASN A 38 14.39 -39.70 11.39
C ASN A 38 15.82 -39.91 11.96
N GLU A 39 15.99 -39.76 13.27
CA GLU A 39 17.26 -40.04 13.97
C GLU A 39 17.72 -41.51 13.80
N ARG A 40 16.78 -42.44 13.65
CA ARG A 40 17.05 -43.88 13.49
C ARG A 40 17.03 -44.38 12.05
N GLY A 41 16.87 -43.48 11.07
CA GLY A 41 16.84 -43.85 9.64
C GLY A 41 15.68 -44.78 9.26
N ILE A 42 14.59 -44.78 10.03
CA ILE A 42 13.40 -45.58 9.73
C ILE A 42 12.58 -44.79 8.70
N PRO A 43 12.37 -45.33 7.47
CA PRO A 43 11.60 -44.64 6.43
C PRO A 43 10.21 -44.32 6.95
N LEU A 44 9.75 -43.08 6.72
CA LEU A 44 8.34 -42.76 6.89
C LEU A 44 7.59 -43.57 5.84
N GLU A 45 6.66 -44.44 6.26
CA GLU A 45 5.77 -45.10 5.32
C GLU A 45 5.11 -44.02 4.46
N ALA A 46 5.17 -44.21 3.14
CA ALA A 46 4.40 -43.39 2.22
C ALA A 46 2.94 -43.46 2.65
N PRO A 47 2.23 -42.33 2.75
CA PRO A 47 0.84 -42.36 3.18
C PRO A 47 0.08 -43.32 2.28
N THR A 48 -0.47 -44.38 2.87
CA THR A 48 -1.42 -45.26 2.20
C THR A 48 -2.51 -44.36 1.62
N THR A 49 -2.63 -44.37 0.30
CA THR A 49 -3.61 -43.60 -0.47
C THR A 49 -4.99 -44.09 -0.10
N ASN A 50 -5.54 -43.55 0.98
CA ASN A 50 -6.96 -43.55 1.20
C ASN A 50 -7.57 -42.72 0.07
N ALA A 51 -8.59 -43.27 -0.60
CA ALA A 51 -9.49 -42.45 -1.42
C ALA A 51 -9.90 -41.22 -0.60
N PRO A 52 -10.00 -40.02 -1.22
CA PRO A 52 -10.30 -38.81 -0.49
C PRO A 52 -11.69 -38.95 0.14
N THR A 53 -11.72 -39.29 1.42
CA THR A 53 -12.91 -39.19 2.23
C THR A 53 -13.14 -37.71 2.52
N SER A 54 -14.39 -37.32 2.74
CA SER A 54 -14.83 -36.00 3.20
C SER A 54 -14.22 -35.56 4.56
N ALA A 55 -13.23 -36.29 5.08
CA ALA A 55 -12.43 -35.95 6.24
C ALA A 55 -11.59 -34.69 5.94
N GLY A 56 -12.11 -33.53 6.32
CA GLY A 56 -11.49 -32.22 6.11
C GLY A 56 -12.47 -31.15 5.63
N GLU A 57 -13.68 -31.54 5.23
CA GLU A 57 -14.75 -30.57 5.05
C GLU A 57 -15.17 -30.02 6.42
N SER A 58 -15.37 -28.71 6.48
CA SER A 58 -15.75 -28.04 7.73
C SER A 58 -16.74 -26.93 7.47
N GLU A 59 -17.51 -26.61 8.48
CA GLU A 59 -18.42 -25.47 8.51
C GLU A 59 -18.35 -24.85 9.91
N THR A 60 -18.20 -23.54 9.97
CA THR A 60 -18.07 -22.80 11.22
C THR A 60 -18.95 -21.58 11.15
N HIS A 61 -19.87 -21.44 12.11
CA HIS A 61 -20.67 -20.25 12.30
C HIS A 61 -20.22 -19.57 13.58
N ASN A 62 -19.74 -18.33 13.45
CA ASN A 62 -19.24 -17.55 14.57
C ASN A 62 -20.40 -16.76 15.23
N PRO A 63 -20.29 -16.43 16.52
CA PRO A 63 -21.28 -15.60 17.22
C PRO A 63 -21.49 -14.20 16.62
N ASP A 64 -20.54 -13.70 15.84
CA ASP A 64 -20.61 -12.42 15.13
C ASP A 64 -21.42 -12.49 13.80
N GLY A 65 -22.03 -13.65 13.51
CA GLY A 65 -22.82 -13.89 12.31
C GLY A 65 -22.00 -14.25 11.07
N THR A 66 -20.67 -14.35 11.17
CA THR A 66 -19.82 -14.80 10.06
C THR A 66 -19.81 -16.31 9.94
N SER A 67 -19.73 -16.82 8.71
CA SER A 67 -19.64 -18.25 8.42
C SER A 67 -18.42 -18.59 7.56
N SER A 68 -17.83 -19.77 7.76
CA SER A 68 -16.73 -20.28 6.95
C SER A 68 -16.94 -21.75 6.59
N TYR A 69 -16.53 -22.14 5.38
CA TYR A 69 -16.77 -23.45 4.79
C TYR A 69 -15.52 -23.96 4.10
N VAL A 70 -15.27 -25.26 4.23
CA VAL A 70 -14.26 -25.99 3.46
C VAL A 70 -14.94 -27.16 2.79
N ARG A 71 -14.78 -27.29 1.47
CA ARG A 71 -15.38 -28.34 0.64
C ARG A 71 -14.36 -28.93 -0.31
N TYR A 72 -14.40 -30.24 -0.48
CA TYR A 72 -13.51 -30.94 -1.40
C TYR A 72 -14.14 -31.03 -2.80
N SER A 73 -13.33 -30.91 -3.85
CA SER A 73 -13.74 -31.25 -5.22
C SER A 73 -12.58 -31.71 -6.09
N GLU A 74 -12.89 -32.40 -7.19
CA GLU A 74 -11.89 -32.89 -8.14
C GLU A 74 -11.24 -31.79 -8.97
N ARG A 75 -11.94 -30.67 -9.19
CA ARG A 75 -11.44 -29.46 -9.86
C ARG A 75 -11.48 -28.26 -8.90
N PRO A 76 -10.63 -27.23 -9.05
CA PRO A 76 -10.76 -26.03 -8.24
C PRO A 76 -12.06 -25.30 -8.58
N TRP A 77 -12.70 -24.71 -7.57
CA TRP A 77 -13.84 -23.84 -7.77
C TRP A 77 -13.40 -22.48 -8.31
N GLY A 78 -14.15 -21.98 -9.30
CA GLY A 78 -14.12 -20.60 -9.72
C GLY A 78 -15.16 -19.76 -8.97
N TYR A 79 -15.15 -18.45 -9.20
CA TYR A 79 -16.02 -17.51 -8.49
C TYR A 79 -17.51 -17.90 -8.51
N ASN A 80 -18.02 -18.36 -9.66
CA ASN A 80 -19.42 -18.76 -9.78
C ASN A 80 -19.73 -20.04 -9.00
N ASP A 81 -18.79 -20.99 -8.90
CA ASP A 81 -18.98 -22.21 -8.10
C ASP A 81 -19.16 -21.87 -6.61
N TYR A 82 -18.41 -20.88 -6.09
CA TYR A 82 -18.60 -20.39 -4.71
C TYR A 82 -19.94 -19.69 -4.52
N ARG A 83 -20.39 -18.92 -5.50
CA ARG A 83 -21.70 -18.27 -5.45
C ARG A 83 -22.84 -19.28 -5.48
N ASP A 84 -22.71 -20.32 -6.30
CA ASP A 84 -23.66 -21.43 -6.33
C ASP A 84 -23.66 -22.16 -4.99
N PHE A 85 -22.49 -22.41 -4.41
CA PHE A 85 -22.41 -22.97 -3.06
C PHE A 85 -23.06 -22.08 -2.00
N ILE A 86 -22.86 -20.76 -2.03
CA ILE A 86 -23.53 -19.81 -1.12
C ILE A 86 -25.06 -19.93 -1.20
N ARG A 87 -25.61 -20.09 -2.42
CA ARG A 87 -27.04 -20.36 -2.61
C ARG A 87 -27.46 -21.68 -1.96
N THR A 88 -26.63 -22.72 -2.06
CA THR A 88 -26.94 -24.03 -1.45
C THR A 88 -26.98 -23.99 0.08
N VAL A 89 -26.27 -23.05 0.72
CA VAL A 89 -26.30 -22.84 2.18
C VAL A 89 -27.35 -21.81 2.60
N GLY A 90 -28.29 -21.46 1.70
CA GLY A 90 -29.44 -20.62 2.00
C GLY A 90 -29.15 -19.13 2.08
N GLN A 91 -28.02 -18.67 1.55
CA GLN A 91 -27.66 -17.26 1.50
C GLN A 91 -27.72 -16.73 0.06
N ASP A 92 -28.02 -15.44 -0.10
CA ASP A 92 -27.96 -14.79 -1.39
C ASP A 92 -26.52 -14.29 -1.65
N PRO A 93 -25.79 -14.83 -2.65
CA PRO A 93 -24.42 -14.44 -2.93
C PRO A 93 -24.26 -12.97 -3.37
N ASP A 94 -25.34 -12.28 -3.71
CA ASP A 94 -25.33 -10.84 -4.01
C ASP A 94 -25.48 -9.95 -2.76
N ASN A 95 -25.94 -10.53 -1.66
CA ASN A 95 -26.18 -9.84 -0.38
C ASN A 95 -25.17 -10.20 0.70
N VAL A 96 -24.10 -10.93 0.36
CA VAL A 96 -23.02 -11.29 1.29
C VAL A 96 -21.65 -10.90 0.74
N THR A 97 -20.75 -10.56 1.64
CA THR A 97 -19.32 -10.49 1.34
C THR A 97 -18.66 -11.77 1.81
N PHE A 98 -17.72 -12.29 1.04
CA PHE A 98 -16.99 -13.51 1.36
C PHE A 98 -15.59 -13.48 0.76
N THR A 99 -14.69 -14.26 1.34
CA THR A 99 -13.37 -14.56 0.80
C THR A 99 -13.34 -16.01 0.35
N TRP A 100 -12.66 -16.31 -0.75
CA TRP A 100 -12.59 -17.69 -1.25
C TRP A 100 -11.22 -18.02 -1.81
N GLY A 101 -10.91 -19.30 -1.92
CA GLY A 101 -9.69 -19.79 -2.52
C GLY A 101 -9.58 -21.29 -2.36
N TRP A 102 -8.66 -21.92 -3.09
CA TRP A 102 -8.47 -23.36 -3.02
C TRP A 102 -7.02 -23.72 -2.73
N THR A 103 -6.83 -24.91 -2.16
CA THR A 103 -5.51 -25.53 -2.01
C THR A 103 -5.54 -26.91 -2.64
N SER A 104 -4.54 -27.26 -3.45
CA SER A 104 -4.40 -28.61 -4.00
C SER A 104 -4.14 -29.60 -2.88
N ASN A 105 -4.77 -30.77 -2.97
CA ASN A 105 -4.52 -31.90 -2.09
C ASN A 105 -3.42 -32.79 -2.72
N PRO A 106 -2.33 -33.11 -2.00
CA PRO A 106 -1.29 -34.01 -2.50
C PRO A 106 -1.79 -35.39 -2.96
N ALA A 107 -2.94 -35.84 -2.46
CA ALA A 107 -3.60 -37.08 -2.88
C ALA A 107 -4.53 -36.93 -4.11
N GLY A 108 -4.54 -35.75 -4.75
CA GLY A 108 -5.46 -35.39 -5.84
C GLY A 108 -6.63 -34.54 -5.34
N GLY A 109 -7.17 -33.71 -6.24
CA GLY A 109 -8.27 -32.78 -5.97
C GLY A 109 -7.90 -31.51 -5.21
N PHE A 110 -8.93 -30.78 -4.76
CA PHE A 110 -8.82 -29.41 -4.27
C PHE A 110 -9.72 -29.19 -3.05
N TRP A 111 -9.17 -28.53 -2.03
CA TRP A 111 -9.93 -28.01 -0.89
C TRP A 111 -10.33 -26.57 -1.17
N ASN A 112 -11.61 -26.34 -1.44
CA ASN A 112 -12.21 -25.04 -1.68
C ASN A 112 -12.64 -24.44 -0.34
N LYS A 113 -12.12 -23.25 -0.05
CA LYS A 113 -12.32 -22.55 1.20
C LYS A 113 -13.13 -21.31 0.91
N LEU A 114 -14.20 -21.13 1.66
CA LEU A 114 -15.08 -19.98 1.62
C LEU A 114 -15.11 -19.41 3.03
N ASN A 115 -14.43 -18.31 3.29
CA ASN A 115 -14.30 -17.75 4.65
C ASN A 115 -14.99 -16.41 4.77
N ASN A 116 -15.39 -16.07 5.99
CA ASN A 116 -15.96 -14.77 6.36
C ASN A 116 -17.21 -14.41 5.57
N VAL A 117 -18.06 -15.39 5.25
CA VAL A 117 -19.37 -15.12 4.64
C VAL A 117 -20.20 -14.35 5.66
N ARG A 118 -20.53 -13.11 5.34
CA ARG A 118 -21.28 -12.20 6.20
C ARG A 118 -22.13 -11.27 5.34
N PRO A 119 -23.22 -10.70 5.87
CA PRO A 119 -24.01 -9.71 5.15
C PRO A 119 -23.10 -8.65 4.52
N ALA A 120 -23.34 -8.34 3.25
CA ALA A 120 -22.73 -7.18 2.65
C ALA A 120 -23.28 -5.98 3.42
N ASN A 121 -22.44 -5.38 4.29
CA ASN A 121 -22.74 -4.06 4.81
C ASN A 121 -22.88 -3.17 3.58
N GLY A 122 -24.13 -2.81 3.26
CA GLY A 122 -24.48 -1.99 2.12
C GLY A 122 -23.83 -0.64 2.26
N HIS A 123 -22.57 -0.53 1.87
CA HIS A 123 -22.04 0.68 1.30
C HIS A 123 -22.33 0.59 -0.20
N GLU A 124 -23.62 0.68 -0.55
CA GLU A 124 -23.95 1.39 -1.78
C GLU A 124 -23.44 2.80 -1.55
N VAL A 125 -22.24 3.08 -2.04
CA VAL A 125 -21.85 4.46 -2.30
C VAL A 125 -22.85 4.91 -3.37
N PRO A 126 -23.73 5.89 -3.10
CA PRO A 126 -24.61 6.42 -4.12
C PRO A 126 -23.76 6.75 -5.34
N ALA A 127 -24.22 6.36 -6.53
CA ALA A 127 -23.55 6.65 -7.80
C ALA A 127 -23.37 8.17 -8.06
N GLU A 128 -23.82 9.03 -7.15
CA GLU A 128 -23.79 10.49 -7.22
C GLU A 128 -22.56 11.16 -6.59
N LEU A 129 -21.58 10.45 -6.04
CA LEU A 129 -20.65 11.14 -5.13
C LEU A 129 -19.55 12.01 -5.76
N ILE A 130 -19.31 11.97 -7.08
CA ILE A 130 -18.46 12.95 -7.77
C ILE A 130 -18.96 13.14 -9.19
N ASP A 131 -19.44 14.35 -9.52
CA ASP A 131 -19.64 14.76 -10.90
C ASP A 131 -18.27 14.92 -11.58
N TRP A 132 -17.76 13.81 -12.10
CA TRP A 132 -16.49 13.74 -12.81
C TRP A 132 -16.50 14.61 -14.07
N ASP A 133 -17.67 14.82 -14.68
CA ASP A 133 -17.78 15.65 -15.87
C ASP A 133 -17.72 17.14 -15.50
N ALA A 134 -18.32 17.56 -14.38
CA ALA A 134 -18.09 18.90 -13.83
C ALA A 134 -16.63 19.10 -13.40
N LEU A 135 -15.99 18.10 -12.80
CA LEU A 135 -14.57 18.18 -12.45
C LEU A 135 -13.70 18.35 -13.70
N ARG A 136 -13.92 17.54 -14.73
CA ARG A 136 -13.24 17.63 -16.04
C ARG A 136 -13.54 18.92 -16.79
N LYS A 137 -14.73 19.49 -16.65
CA LYS A 137 -15.08 20.78 -17.24
C LYS A 137 -14.32 21.94 -16.59
N ASN A 138 -14.07 21.86 -15.28
CA ASN A 138 -13.28 22.87 -14.55
C ASN A 138 -11.77 22.71 -14.77
N ILE A 139 -11.29 21.47 -14.91
CA ILE A 139 -10.28 21.05 -15.89
C ILE A 139 -9.54 22.15 -16.65
N TRP A 140 -10.26 22.60 -17.68
CA TRP A 140 -9.78 23.41 -18.80
C TRP A 140 -9.95 24.92 -18.56
N ASN A 141 -10.51 25.32 -17.42
CA ASN A 141 -10.61 26.73 -17.00
C ASN A 141 -9.46 27.10 -16.05
N ALA A 142 -8.25 26.66 -16.40
CA ALA A 142 -7.04 26.91 -15.63
C ALA A 142 -6.78 28.41 -15.47
N ARG A 143 -6.64 28.88 -14.22
CA ARG A 143 -6.17 30.24 -13.94
C ARG A 143 -4.68 30.31 -14.18
N GLN A 144 -4.20 31.41 -14.74
CA GLN A 144 -2.77 31.62 -14.98
C GLN A 144 -2.01 31.67 -13.64
N PRO A 145 -0.74 31.19 -13.60
CA PRO A 145 0.13 31.37 -12.46
C PRO A 145 0.24 32.84 -12.06
N THR A 146 0.41 33.11 -10.76
CA THR A 146 0.75 34.47 -10.35
C THR A 146 2.15 34.81 -10.84
N THR A 147 2.32 36.01 -11.37
CA THR A 147 3.65 36.56 -11.70
C THR A 147 4.21 37.40 -10.55
N ALA A 148 3.39 37.67 -9.53
CA ALA A 148 3.76 38.53 -8.42
C ALA A 148 4.76 37.82 -7.50
N HIS A 149 5.89 38.50 -7.28
CA HIS A 149 6.86 38.11 -6.27
C HIS A 149 6.38 38.57 -4.88
N ARG A 150 6.39 37.66 -3.91
CA ARG A 150 6.12 37.92 -2.49
C ARG A 150 7.44 38.24 -1.79
N GLU A 151 7.49 39.38 -1.13
CA GLU A 151 8.63 39.77 -0.30
C GLU A 151 8.65 38.98 1.03
N GLY A 152 9.82 38.90 1.66
CA GLY A 152 10.01 38.19 2.94
C GLY A 152 11.16 37.18 2.90
N THR A 153 11.28 36.39 3.96
CA THR A 153 12.31 35.33 4.05
C THR A 153 12.08 34.29 2.96
N PRO A 154 13.04 34.06 2.05
CA PRO A 154 12.83 33.21 0.88
C PRO A 154 12.74 31.74 1.28
N VAL A 155 11.58 31.13 1.02
CA VAL A 155 11.28 29.72 1.28
C VAL A 155 10.38 29.16 0.18
N ALA A 156 10.39 27.85 0.01
CA ALA A 156 9.46 27.13 -0.86
C ALA A 156 8.50 26.30 0.00
N ALA A 157 7.26 26.16 -0.47
CA ALA A 157 6.28 25.28 0.15
C ALA A 157 6.36 23.89 -0.47
N VAL A 158 6.24 22.84 0.34
CA VAL A 158 6.16 21.45 -0.13
C VAL A 158 4.81 20.86 0.28
N LEU A 159 4.10 20.25 -0.67
CA LEU A 159 2.82 19.57 -0.47
C LEU A 159 2.95 18.11 -0.92
N ASN A 160 2.82 17.17 0.01
CA ASN A 160 2.96 15.74 -0.26
C ASN A 160 1.59 15.06 -0.35
N LEU A 161 1.28 14.58 -1.56
CA LEU A 161 0.17 13.68 -1.88
C LEU A 161 0.69 12.23 -1.79
N ALA A 162 0.76 11.69 -0.57
CA ALA A 162 1.29 10.36 -0.30
C ALA A 162 0.16 9.35 -0.06
N ASP A 163 0.34 8.12 -0.57
CA ASP A 163 -0.54 6.98 -0.33
C ASP A 163 -2.03 7.35 -0.49
N MET A 164 -2.35 8.02 -1.60
CA MET A 164 -3.75 8.36 -1.89
C MET A 164 -4.61 7.11 -2.05
N GLN A 165 -4.01 6.04 -2.60
CA GLN A 165 -4.62 4.74 -2.86
C GLN A 165 -6.07 4.87 -3.33
N LEU A 166 -6.31 5.80 -4.27
CA LEU A 166 -7.66 6.10 -4.73
C LEU A 166 -8.34 4.83 -5.17
N HIS A 167 -9.60 4.68 -4.76
CA HIS A 167 -10.41 3.47 -4.91
C HIS A 167 -10.12 2.31 -3.95
N LYS A 168 -9.30 2.51 -2.92
CA LYS A 168 -9.32 1.67 -1.72
C LYS A 168 -10.38 2.21 -0.74
N GLY A 169 -11.17 1.32 -0.14
CA GLY A 169 -12.20 1.72 0.83
C GLY A 169 -13.26 2.65 0.20
N ASP A 170 -13.55 3.77 0.87
CA ASP A 170 -14.44 4.83 0.38
C ASP A 170 -13.66 5.87 -0.47
N PRO A 171 -13.82 5.87 -1.81
CA PRO A 171 -13.08 6.78 -2.69
C PRO A 171 -13.53 8.23 -2.51
N ALA A 172 -14.82 8.47 -2.21
CA ALA A 172 -15.38 9.81 -2.11
C ALA A 172 -14.88 10.51 -0.84
N ALA A 173 -14.86 9.78 0.29
CA ALA A 173 -14.29 10.29 1.53
C ALA A 173 -12.79 10.63 1.37
N THR A 174 -12.02 9.77 0.69
CA THR A 174 -10.60 10.02 0.41
C THR A 174 -10.41 11.27 -0.45
N ILE A 175 -11.21 11.44 -1.50
CA ILE A 175 -11.16 12.65 -2.34
C ILE A 175 -11.55 13.91 -1.56
N ALA A 176 -12.58 13.84 -0.72
CA ALA A 176 -12.97 14.95 0.14
C ALA A 176 -11.85 15.34 1.11
N ARG A 177 -11.16 14.35 1.72
CA ARG A 177 -9.99 14.58 2.58
C ARG A 177 -8.86 15.28 1.83
N ILE A 178 -8.50 14.79 0.64
CA ILE A 178 -7.44 15.40 -0.18
C ILE A 178 -7.81 16.84 -0.54
N LYS A 179 -9.04 17.09 -1.01
CA LYS A 179 -9.48 18.45 -1.36
C LYS A 179 -9.45 19.40 -0.16
N ASN A 180 -9.91 18.94 1.00
CA ASN A 180 -9.86 19.71 2.23
C ASN A 180 -8.40 20.02 2.64
N GLY A 181 -7.52 19.02 2.60
CA GLY A 181 -6.11 19.20 2.91
C GLY A 181 -5.42 20.19 1.97
N VAL A 182 -5.75 20.18 0.67
CA VAL A 182 -5.23 21.16 -0.31
C VAL A 182 -5.71 22.58 -0.02
N HIS A 183 -6.97 22.77 0.40
CA HIS A 183 -7.45 24.10 0.80
C HIS A 183 -6.76 24.58 2.08
N LYS A 184 -6.69 23.74 3.12
CA LYS A 184 -5.96 24.09 4.35
C LYS A 184 -4.48 24.36 4.11
N PHE A 185 -3.88 23.70 3.11
CA PHE A 185 -2.52 24.00 2.69
C PHE A 185 -2.41 25.44 2.22
N LEU A 186 -3.32 25.90 1.35
CA LEU A 186 -3.32 27.30 0.91
C LEU A 186 -3.57 28.28 2.06
N ASP A 187 -4.48 27.95 2.98
CA ASP A 187 -4.72 28.76 4.19
C ASP A 187 -3.44 28.88 5.03
N HIS A 188 -2.75 27.76 5.28
CA HIS A 188 -1.46 27.73 5.98
C HIS A 188 -0.41 28.58 5.26
N ILE A 189 -0.34 28.53 3.92
CA ILE A 189 0.60 29.36 3.16
C ILE A 189 0.30 30.85 3.30
N GLU A 190 -0.96 31.26 3.30
CA GLU A 190 -1.32 32.66 3.56
C GLU A 190 -0.99 33.09 4.99
N GLU A 191 -1.21 32.22 5.99
CA GLU A 191 -0.78 32.47 7.37
C GLU A 191 0.75 32.66 7.46
N GLN A 192 1.53 31.81 6.81
CA GLN A 192 2.99 31.93 6.81
C GLN A 192 3.47 33.16 6.01
N ARG A 193 2.80 33.52 4.91
CA ARG A 193 3.08 34.78 4.19
C ARG A 193 2.84 35.99 5.09
N ALA A 194 1.73 36.00 5.85
CA ALA A 194 1.45 37.05 6.82
C ALA A 194 2.49 37.11 7.96
N ALA A 195 3.11 35.98 8.29
CA ALA A 195 4.22 35.90 9.25
C ALA A 195 5.58 36.36 8.68
N GLY A 196 5.65 36.80 7.42
CA GLY A 196 6.84 37.39 6.81
C GLY A 196 7.67 36.46 5.92
N TYR A 197 7.14 35.29 5.54
CA TYR A 197 7.79 34.39 4.60
C TYR A 197 7.49 34.77 3.13
N GLY A 198 8.53 34.89 2.33
CA GLY A 198 8.47 35.16 0.89
C GLY A 198 8.21 33.88 0.08
N ILE A 199 7.05 33.25 0.30
CA ILE A 199 6.70 31.96 -0.31
C ILE A 199 6.30 32.15 -1.78
N ASN A 200 7.23 31.90 -2.69
CA ASN A 200 7.06 32.10 -4.14
C ASN A 200 7.04 30.81 -4.95
N GLU A 201 7.61 29.75 -4.39
CA GLU A 201 7.79 28.45 -5.03
C GLU A 201 6.97 27.38 -4.31
N VAL A 202 6.39 26.44 -5.06
CA VAL A 202 5.74 25.24 -4.51
C VAL A 202 6.28 23.96 -5.15
N VAL A 203 6.50 22.94 -4.34
CA VAL A 203 6.81 21.57 -4.77
C VAL A 203 5.61 20.68 -4.43
N ILE A 204 4.90 20.22 -5.45
CA ILE A 204 3.78 19.30 -5.32
C ILE A 204 4.31 17.89 -5.61
N VAL A 205 4.17 16.99 -4.65
CA VAL A 205 4.81 15.67 -4.68
C VAL A 205 3.75 14.57 -4.68
N ASN A 206 3.69 13.76 -5.73
CA ASN A 206 3.13 12.42 -5.62
C ASN A 206 4.18 11.52 -4.95
N ASN A 207 4.09 11.34 -3.63
CA ASN A 207 5.08 10.56 -2.88
C ASN A 207 4.80 9.03 -2.95
N GLY A 208 4.17 8.60 -4.04
CA GLY A 208 3.87 7.22 -4.37
C GLY A 208 2.48 6.75 -3.92
N ALA A 209 2.09 5.59 -4.47
CA ALA A 209 0.80 4.93 -4.30
C ALA A 209 -0.42 5.85 -4.54
N PRO A 210 -0.50 6.54 -5.70
CA PRO A 210 -1.65 7.38 -6.01
C PRO A 210 -2.96 6.59 -6.22
N PHE A 211 -2.85 5.34 -6.65
CA PHE A 211 -3.95 4.39 -6.74
C PHE A 211 -3.52 3.03 -6.18
N GLU A 212 -4.50 2.19 -5.85
CA GLU A 212 -4.25 0.91 -5.18
C GLU A 212 -3.73 -0.18 -6.11
N GLY A 213 -4.24 -0.23 -7.34
CA GLY A 213 -4.14 -1.38 -8.23
C GLY A 213 -5.37 -2.27 -8.06
N ILE A 214 -5.45 -3.39 -8.78
CA ILE A 214 -6.58 -4.33 -8.65
C ILE A 214 -6.11 -5.72 -8.25
N ALA A 215 -4.97 -6.13 -8.77
CA ALA A 215 -4.42 -7.44 -8.54
C ALA A 215 -2.90 -7.38 -8.64
N GLY A 216 -2.26 -8.44 -8.15
CA GLY A 216 -0.83 -8.68 -8.38
C GLY A 216 0.10 -8.11 -7.31
N ASN A 217 -0.36 -7.16 -6.49
CA ASN A 217 0.43 -6.66 -5.35
C ASN A 217 0.34 -7.56 -4.12
N TYR A 218 -0.88 -7.96 -3.75
CA TYR A 218 -1.20 -8.85 -2.64
C TYR A 218 -2.42 -9.70 -2.99
N ALA A 219 -2.53 -10.90 -2.41
CA ALA A 219 -3.63 -11.82 -2.71
C ALA A 219 -5.02 -11.24 -2.35
N ASN A 220 -5.10 -10.37 -1.35
CA ASN A 220 -6.34 -9.75 -0.90
C ASN A 220 -6.72 -8.46 -1.66
N GLN A 221 -5.82 -7.92 -2.49
CA GLN A 221 -6.03 -6.64 -3.18
C GLN A 221 -7.32 -6.59 -4.02
N PRO A 222 -7.70 -7.64 -4.80
CA PRO A 222 -8.96 -7.63 -5.55
C PRO A 222 -10.22 -7.47 -4.68
N HIS A 223 -10.11 -7.69 -3.37
CA HIS A 223 -11.22 -7.65 -2.42
C HIS A 223 -11.29 -6.36 -1.61
N THR A 224 -10.25 -5.52 -1.67
CA THR A 224 -10.18 -4.24 -0.93
C THR A 224 -10.33 -3.03 -1.85
N THR A 225 -10.31 -3.25 -3.17
CA THR A 225 -10.45 -2.21 -4.20
C THR A 225 -11.88 -2.09 -4.68
N HIS A 226 -12.36 -0.85 -4.83
CA HIS A 226 -13.67 -0.54 -5.37
C HIS A 226 -13.83 -1.08 -6.81
N LYS A 227 -15.09 -1.43 -7.18
CA LYS A 227 -15.47 -2.14 -8.42
C LYS A 227 -15.19 -1.38 -9.73
N GLY A 228 -14.68 -0.15 -9.69
CA GLY A 228 -14.50 0.72 -10.85
C GLY A 228 -13.44 0.27 -11.87
N GLY A 229 -12.59 -0.70 -11.53
CA GLY A 229 -11.54 -1.14 -12.44
C GLY A 229 -10.30 -0.21 -12.41
N LEU A 230 -9.18 -0.68 -12.98
CA LEU A 230 -7.87 0.00 -12.91
C LEU A 230 -7.97 1.36 -13.62
N ARG A 231 -8.72 1.39 -14.72
CA ARG A 231 -9.04 2.59 -15.48
C ARG A 231 -9.73 3.65 -14.62
N ALA A 232 -10.71 3.30 -13.78
CA ALA A 232 -11.36 4.28 -12.93
C ALA A 232 -10.41 4.87 -11.88
N GLN A 233 -9.53 4.04 -11.30
CA GLN A 233 -8.52 4.53 -10.36
C GLN A 233 -7.55 5.51 -11.04
N MET A 234 -7.04 5.15 -12.22
CA MET A 234 -6.13 5.99 -13.01
C MET A 234 -6.78 7.31 -13.42
N ASN A 235 -8.04 7.28 -13.87
CA ASN A 235 -8.79 8.49 -14.21
C ASN A 235 -8.98 9.39 -12.98
N ALA A 236 -9.34 8.83 -11.82
CA ALA A 236 -9.51 9.62 -10.61
C ALA A 236 -8.20 10.25 -10.12
N VAL A 237 -7.07 9.57 -10.29
CA VAL A 237 -5.74 10.15 -10.00
C VAL A 237 -5.48 11.36 -10.90
N LEU A 238 -5.70 11.23 -12.21
CA LEU A 238 -5.53 12.36 -13.14
C LEU A 238 -6.45 13.51 -12.80
N ASP A 239 -7.72 13.22 -12.52
CA ASP A 239 -8.73 14.22 -12.18
C ASP A 239 -8.36 14.96 -10.87
N ILE A 240 -7.83 14.27 -9.86
CA ILE A 240 -7.39 14.87 -8.58
C ILE A 240 -6.09 15.65 -8.74
N TRP A 241 -5.11 15.13 -9.47
CA TRP A 241 -3.87 15.86 -9.73
C TRP A 241 -4.14 17.12 -10.55
N ALA A 242 -4.89 17.03 -11.64
CA ALA A 242 -5.30 18.17 -12.44
C ALA A 242 -6.03 19.24 -11.61
N TRP A 243 -6.99 18.83 -10.77
CA TRP A 243 -7.66 19.74 -9.84
C TRP A 243 -6.67 20.39 -8.86
N THR A 244 -5.75 19.60 -8.29
CA THR A 244 -4.74 20.11 -7.35
C THR A 244 -3.83 21.14 -8.02
N LEU A 245 -3.35 20.86 -9.23
CA LEU A 245 -2.52 21.81 -10.00
C LEU A 245 -3.28 23.12 -10.26
N ASN A 246 -4.52 23.03 -10.75
CA ASN A 246 -5.36 24.19 -11.03
C ASN A 246 -5.71 25.01 -9.77
N THR A 247 -5.79 24.38 -8.61
CA THR A 247 -6.07 25.04 -7.33
C THR A 247 -4.80 25.67 -6.74
N VAL A 248 -3.67 24.97 -6.79
CA VAL A 248 -2.45 25.37 -6.08
C VAL A 248 -1.60 26.35 -6.90
N ILE A 249 -1.27 26.00 -8.15
CA ILE A 249 -0.29 26.74 -8.98
C ILE A 249 -0.60 28.22 -9.16
N PRO A 250 -1.86 28.67 -9.32
CA PRO A 250 -2.17 30.10 -9.46
C PRO A 250 -1.66 30.97 -8.30
N ASN A 251 -1.35 30.38 -7.14
CA ASN A 251 -0.88 31.08 -5.95
C ASN A 251 0.66 31.19 -5.87
N PHE A 252 1.40 30.59 -6.81
CA PHE A 252 2.87 30.56 -6.81
C PHE A 252 3.43 31.01 -8.15
N ARG A 253 4.62 31.62 -8.10
CA ARG A 253 5.35 32.05 -9.30
C ARG A 253 6.03 30.87 -9.96
N ASP A 254 6.70 30.06 -9.16
CA ASP A 254 7.46 28.90 -9.58
C ASP A 254 6.81 27.63 -9.00
N ALA A 255 6.76 26.56 -9.80
CA ALA A 255 6.15 25.32 -9.37
C ALA A 255 6.98 24.12 -9.81
N GLN A 256 6.95 23.05 -9.02
CA GLN A 256 7.50 21.76 -9.37
C GLN A 256 6.47 20.67 -9.14
N PHE A 257 6.42 19.69 -10.04
CA PHE A 257 5.65 18.47 -9.85
C PHE A 257 6.59 17.28 -9.82
N VAL A 258 6.71 16.64 -8.66
CA VAL A 258 7.59 15.50 -8.41
C VAL A 258 6.74 14.25 -8.29
N THR A 259 7.14 13.16 -8.95
CA THR A 259 6.49 11.85 -8.79
C THR A 259 7.51 10.79 -8.39
N VAL A 260 7.08 9.83 -7.59
CA VAL A 260 7.95 8.76 -7.07
C VAL A 260 7.37 7.40 -7.42
N HIS A 261 8.25 6.48 -7.83
CA HIS A 261 7.88 5.09 -8.09
C HIS A 261 7.44 4.40 -6.80
N CYS A 262 6.38 3.60 -6.88
CA CYS A 262 5.85 2.86 -5.73
C CYS A 262 5.52 1.43 -6.10
N ASN A 263 5.35 0.59 -5.09
CA ASN A 263 5.03 -0.82 -5.25
C ASN A 263 3.58 -1.07 -5.72
N HIS A 264 2.60 -0.26 -5.31
CA HIS A 264 1.17 -0.48 -5.64
C HIS A 264 0.84 -0.25 -7.12
N THR A 265 1.60 0.62 -7.79
CA THR A 265 1.32 1.00 -9.18
C THR A 265 2.20 0.30 -10.22
N GLN A 266 3.03 -0.67 -9.82
CA GLN A 266 3.86 -1.44 -10.74
C GLN A 266 3.00 -2.37 -11.59
N PHE A 267 2.99 -2.18 -12.90
CA PHE A 267 2.09 -2.91 -13.80
C PHE A 267 2.45 -4.39 -13.92
N GLY A 268 3.74 -4.75 -13.85
CA GLY A 268 4.19 -6.13 -13.92
C GLY A 268 4.25 -6.87 -12.60
N ARG A 269 3.72 -6.34 -11.50
CA ARG A 269 3.75 -7.06 -10.21
C ARG A 269 2.66 -8.12 -10.19
N GLN A 270 3.01 -9.42 -10.19
CA GLN A 270 2.07 -10.54 -10.33
C GLN A 270 2.24 -11.59 -9.21
N GLY A 271 1.85 -11.26 -7.98
CA GLY A 271 2.03 -12.14 -6.81
C GLY A 271 2.95 -11.55 -5.74
N GLY A 272 3.27 -10.26 -5.83
CA GLY A 272 4.23 -9.58 -4.97
C GLY A 272 5.55 -9.33 -5.67
N SER A 273 6.56 -8.85 -4.92
CA SER A 273 7.83 -8.39 -5.52
C SER A 273 8.70 -9.51 -6.10
N LYS A 274 8.48 -10.77 -5.70
CA LYS A 274 9.26 -11.93 -6.19
C LYS A 274 8.81 -12.41 -7.56
N ASP A 275 7.59 -12.09 -7.93
CA ASP A 275 6.93 -12.54 -9.15
C ASP A 275 6.67 -11.36 -10.10
N ALA A 276 7.47 -10.29 -9.97
CA ALA A 276 7.41 -9.15 -10.87
C ALA A 276 7.95 -9.56 -12.25
N ILE A 277 7.13 -9.37 -13.28
CA ILE A 277 7.44 -9.71 -14.68
C ILE A 277 7.99 -8.51 -15.48
N THR A 278 7.89 -7.30 -14.94
CA THR A 278 8.52 -6.08 -15.48
C THR A 278 9.31 -5.35 -14.39
N GLY A 279 10.14 -4.39 -14.79
CA GLY A 279 10.98 -3.61 -13.89
C GLY A 279 10.22 -2.49 -13.18
N ASP A 280 10.87 -1.91 -12.17
CA ASP A 280 10.32 -0.83 -11.35
C ASP A 280 9.91 0.43 -12.15
N SER A 281 10.46 0.62 -13.36
CA SER A 281 10.12 1.71 -14.29
C SER A 281 8.74 1.59 -14.94
N ASP A 282 8.19 0.37 -14.99
CA ASP A 282 6.88 0.09 -15.59
C ASP A 282 5.77 0.30 -14.55
N THR A 283 5.50 1.57 -14.25
CA THR A 283 4.68 1.96 -13.11
C THR A 283 3.68 3.07 -13.44
N GLY A 284 2.47 2.91 -12.93
CA GLY A 284 1.35 3.81 -13.21
C GLY A 284 1.55 5.22 -12.68
N GLY A 285 2.18 5.41 -11.51
CA GLY A 285 2.44 6.75 -10.97
C GLY A 285 3.23 7.67 -11.91
N ALA A 286 4.30 7.16 -12.52
CA ALA A 286 5.10 7.92 -13.48
C ALA A 286 4.39 8.06 -14.83
N PHE A 287 3.76 7.00 -15.33
CA PHE A 287 2.95 7.05 -16.55
C PHE A 287 1.87 8.13 -16.49
N LEU A 288 1.12 8.21 -15.39
CA LEU A 288 0.08 9.22 -15.20
C LEU A 288 0.66 10.63 -15.09
N ALA A 289 1.82 10.79 -14.46
CA ALA A 289 2.49 12.09 -14.40
C ALA A 289 2.97 12.55 -15.79
N GLU A 290 3.43 11.64 -16.64
CA GLU A 290 3.75 11.95 -18.03
C GLU A 290 2.52 12.35 -18.84
N CYS A 291 1.39 11.66 -18.65
CA CYS A 291 0.11 12.04 -19.26
C CYS A 291 -0.27 13.45 -18.83
N LEU A 292 -0.24 13.73 -17.53
CA LEU A 292 -0.55 15.05 -16.99
C LEU A 292 0.38 16.12 -17.56
N ARG A 293 1.70 15.86 -17.62
CA ARG A 293 2.68 16.78 -18.22
C ARG A 293 2.37 17.12 -19.67
N ARG A 294 1.96 16.15 -20.49
CA ARG A 294 1.67 16.38 -21.93
C ARG A 294 0.56 17.42 -22.10
N GLU A 295 -0.46 17.35 -21.26
CA GLU A 295 -1.61 18.27 -21.29
C GLU A 295 -1.29 19.61 -20.61
N PHE A 296 -0.62 19.60 -19.45
CA PHE A 296 -0.48 20.78 -18.61
C PHE A 296 0.76 21.63 -18.90
N ARG A 297 1.81 21.13 -19.57
CA ARG A 297 3.03 21.92 -19.83
C ARG A 297 2.78 23.19 -20.67
N HIS A 298 1.73 23.20 -21.47
CA HIS A 298 1.35 24.36 -22.28
C HIS A 298 0.44 25.34 -21.51
N ILE A 299 -0.27 24.84 -20.50
CA ILE A 299 -1.15 25.62 -19.62
C ILE A 299 -0.31 26.29 -18.52
N TYR A 300 0.64 25.55 -17.95
CA TYR A 300 1.53 25.95 -16.88
C TYR A 300 2.99 25.73 -17.28
N PRO A 301 3.56 26.66 -18.07
CA PRO A 301 4.95 26.55 -18.53
C PRO A 301 5.98 26.74 -17.41
N ASN A 302 5.55 27.25 -16.25
CA ASN A 302 6.39 27.46 -15.06
C ASN A 302 6.52 26.21 -14.17
N ILE A 303 5.89 25.08 -14.52
CA ILE A 303 6.09 23.82 -13.80
C ILE A 303 7.37 23.14 -14.28
N ASN A 304 8.30 22.92 -13.35
CA ASN A 304 9.36 21.94 -13.52
C ASN A 304 8.82 20.52 -13.22
N TRP A 305 8.86 19.63 -14.21
CA TRP A 305 8.35 18.26 -14.07
C TRP A 305 9.50 17.30 -13.75
N VAL A 306 9.49 16.75 -12.54
CA VAL A 306 10.50 15.79 -12.06
C VAL A 306 9.87 14.39 -12.04
N ILE A 307 10.05 13.66 -13.14
CA ILE A 307 9.47 12.34 -13.37
C ILE A 307 10.61 11.32 -13.51
N PRO A 308 10.81 10.39 -12.56
CA PRO A 308 11.78 9.33 -12.68
C PRO A 308 11.41 8.39 -13.82
N HIS A 309 12.43 7.90 -14.52
CA HIS A 309 12.28 6.84 -15.49
C HIS A 309 12.47 5.48 -14.79
N ASP A 310 13.64 5.25 -14.22
CA ASP A 310 14.01 4.02 -13.50
C ASP A 310 14.57 4.29 -12.09
N GLN A 311 14.70 5.56 -11.71
CA GLN A 311 15.22 5.98 -10.40
C GLN A 311 14.19 5.73 -9.28
N MET A 312 14.64 5.13 -8.18
CA MET A 312 13.85 4.96 -6.95
C MET A 312 13.89 6.18 -6.04
N ASN A 313 15.06 6.82 -5.96
CA ASN A 313 15.20 8.10 -5.30
C ASN A 313 14.99 9.19 -6.33
N VAL A 314 14.20 10.19 -5.97
CA VAL A 314 13.89 11.33 -6.84
C VAL A 314 14.34 12.59 -6.14
N TYR A 315 15.10 13.41 -6.86
CA TYR A 315 15.74 14.59 -6.29
C TYR A 315 15.23 15.86 -6.96
N THR A 316 15.11 16.92 -6.17
CA THR A 316 14.98 18.28 -6.71
C THR A 316 15.57 19.28 -5.73
N THR A 317 15.67 20.55 -6.13
CA THR A 317 16.10 21.65 -5.27
C THR A 317 15.00 22.70 -5.25
N ALA A 318 14.65 23.20 -4.07
CA ALA A 318 13.69 24.28 -3.88
C ALA A 318 14.20 25.25 -2.82
N ALA A 319 14.07 26.57 -3.05
CA ALA A 319 14.64 27.61 -2.19
C ALA A 319 16.12 27.36 -1.79
N GLY A 320 16.92 26.76 -2.68
CA GLY A 320 18.33 26.44 -2.45
C GLY A 320 18.60 25.22 -1.55
N VAL A 321 17.58 24.44 -1.20
CA VAL A 321 17.68 23.23 -0.37
C VAL A 321 17.49 21.99 -1.25
N ASN A 322 18.39 21.01 -1.11
CA ASN A 322 18.29 19.74 -1.82
C ASN A 322 17.29 18.81 -1.14
N LEU A 323 16.27 18.40 -1.89
CA LEU A 323 15.19 17.52 -1.46
C LEU A 323 15.34 16.15 -2.11
N GLY A 324 15.09 15.10 -1.33
CA GLY A 324 15.06 13.71 -1.79
C GLY A 324 13.75 13.04 -1.43
N PHE A 325 13.21 12.28 -2.37
CA PHE A 325 11.94 11.60 -2.23
C PHE A 325 12.10 10.11 -2.54
N ASN A 326 11.50 9.26 -1.73
CA ASN A 326 11.44 7.82 -1.97
C ASN A 326 10.13 7.29 -1.40
N HIS A 327 9.40 6.41 -2.10
CA HIS A 327 8.14 5.93 -1.55
C HIS A 327 8.33 5.16 -0.23
N GLY A 328 9.47 4.51 -0.01
CA GLY A 328 9.82 3.85 1.25
C GLY A 328 9.61 2.33 1.25
N HIS A 329 9.02 1.76 0.20
CA HIS A 329 8.78 0.31 0.09
C HIS A 329 10.07 -0.53 -0.07
N LYS A 330 11.19 0.09 -0.49
CA LYS A 330 12.52 -0.53 -0.52
C LYS A 330 13.32 -0.31 0.77
N ILE A 331 12.80 0.45 1.74
CA ILE A 331 13.46 0.71 3.02
C ILE A 331 13.07 -0.43 3.98
N PRO A 332 14.02 -1.27 4.43
CA PRO A 332 13.73 -2.39 5.29
C PRO A 332 13.40 -1.92 6.71
N GLY A 333 12.22 -2.27 7.21
CA GLY A 333 11.77 -1.88 8.56
C GLY A 333 11.05 -0.54 8.59
N SER A 334 11.09 0.12 9.75
CA SER A 334 10.47 1.43 10.02
C SER A 334 11.31 2.23 11.03
N GLY A 335 11.11 3.55 11.06
CA GLY A 335 11.79 4.44 12.00
C GLY A 335 13.17 4.92 11.55
N ALA A 336 13.77 5.81 12.35
CA ALA A 336 15.04 6.49 12.06
C ALA A 336 16.19 5.52 11.78
N GLN A 337 16.37 4.49 12.60
CA GLN A 337 17.47 3.52 12.45
C GLN A 337 17.41 2.74 11.13
N ALA A 338 16.20 2.36 10.70
CA ALA A 338 15.98 1.68 9.43
C ALA A 338 16.32 2.60 8.25
N PHE A 339 15.89 3.86 8.34
CA PHE A 339 16.19 4.87 7.33
C PHE A 339 17.70 5.16 7.26
N GLU A 340 18.37 5.35 8.40
CA GLU A 340 19.81 5.59 8.51
C GLU A 340 20.61 4.49 7.81
N LYS A 341 20.29 3.24 8.15
CA LYS A 341 20.95 2.06 7.57
C LYS A 341 20.76 2.01 6.06
N TRP A 342 19.55 2.31 5.58
CA TRP A 342 19.26 2.34 4.15
C TRP A 342 20.01 3.48 3.44
N LEU A 343 19.95 4.69 3.97
CA LEU A 343 20.62 5.87 3.41
C LEU A 343 22.14 5.67 3.36
N GLY A 344 22.75 5.14 4.42
CA GLY A 344 24.16 4.78 4.46
C GLY A 344 24.59 3.77 3.40
N GLY A 345 23.65 3.01 2.84
CA GLY A 345 23.86 2.19 1.65
C GLY A 345 23.76 2.99 0.35
N GLN A 346 22.76 3.87 0.22
CA GLN A 346 22.54 4.69 -0.98
C GLN A 346 23.71 5.64 -1.26
N VAL A 347 24.18 6.36 -0.23
CA VAL A 347 25.24 7.39 -0.36
C VAL A 347 26.60 6.86 -0.85
N ARG A 348 26.79 5.54 -0.88
CA ARG A 348 28.03 4.91 -1.39
C ARG A 348 28.17 5.03 -2.90
N TYR A 349 27.05 5.17 -3.61
CA TYR A 349 27.00 5.23 -5.07
C TYR A 349 26.26 6.48 -5.56
N ASP A 350 25.22 6.88 -4.82
CA ASP A 350 24.34 7.98 -5.19
C ASP A 350 24.81 9.28 -4.52
N ARG A 351 25.47 10.14 -5.32
CA ARG A 351 25.98 11.44 -4.85
C ARG A 351 24.84 12.40 -4.48
N ASP A 352 23.69 12.29 -5.12
CA ASP A 352 22.54 13.15 -4.82
C ASP A 352 21.89 12.71 -3.51
N ALA A 353 21.88 11.40 -3.22
CA ALA A 353 21.52 10.91 -1.89
C ALA A 353 22.40 11.52 -0.79
N TYR A 354 23.72 11.62 -1.03
CA TYR A 354 24.67 12.21 -0.09
C TYR A 354 24.44 13.71 0.11
N ASN A 355 24.08 14.43 -0.95
CA ASN A 355 23.87 15.88 -0.92
C ASN A 355 22.47 16.31 -0.45
N THR A 356 21.55 15.36 -0.25
CA THR A 356 20.17 15.65 0.14
C THR A 356 20.11 16.12 1.59
N GLN A 357 19.45 17.24 1.83
CA GLN A 357 19.30 17.87 3.14
C GLN A 357 17.95 17.58 3.79
N VAL A 358 16.89 17.43 2.97
CA VAL A 358 15.55 17.07 3.46
C VAL A 358 15.03 15.87 2.66
N TRP A 359 14.68 14.81 3.36
CA TRP A 359 14.10 13.60 2.79
C TRP A 359 12.61 13.50 3.11
N VAL A 360 11.84 12.95 2.17
CA VAL A 360 10.46 12.51 2.43
C VAL A 360 10.26 11.07 1.98
N THR A 361 9.82 10.22 2.91
CA THR A 361 9.35 8.86 2.65
C THR A 361 7.84 8.73 2.79
N ALA A 362 7.27 7.60 2.37
CA ALA A 362 5.84 7.29 2.51
C ALA A 362 5.67 5.81 2.91
N HIS A 363 4.63 5.12 2.42
CA HIS A 363 4.46 3.66 2.46
C HIS A 363 4.17 3.05 3.83
N LYS A 364 4.53 3.68 4.94
CA LYS A 364 4.24 3.17 6.29
C LYS A 364 2.96 3.75 6.90
N HIS A 365 2.25 4.60 6.14
CA HIS A 365 0.93 5.18 6.45
C HIS A 365 0.85 5.99 7.76
N HIS A 366 1.97 6.36 8.39
CA HIS A 366 1.98 7.19 9.59
C HIS A 366 2.98 8.32 9.46
N TYR A 367 2.63 9.45 10.08
CA TYR A 367 3.55 10.58 10.18
C TYR A 367 4.69 10.27 11.16
N ALA A 368 5.91 10.55 10.73
CA ALA A 368 7.08 10.60 11.60
C ALA A 368 8.06 11.65 11.07
N ALA A 369 8.91 12.16 11.94
CA ALA A 369 9.99 13.08 11.57
C ALA A 369 11.23 12.79 12.40
N TRP A 370 12.40 12.84 11.78
CA TRP A 370 13.68 12.55 12.41
C TRP A 370 14.74 13.56 11.96
N ASP A 371 15.46 14.09 12.95
CA ASP A 371 16.72 14.79 12.71
C ASP A 371 17.86 13.75 12.69
N MET A 372 18.52 13.62 11.54
CA MET A 372 19.64 12.69 11.33
C MET A 372 21.01 13.40 11.43
N GLY A 373 21.04 14.68 11.82
CA GLY A 373 22.22 15.53 11.85
C GLY A 373 22.65 16.02 10.46
N SER A 374 22.86 15.12 9.50
CA SER A 374 23.23 15.49 8.12
C SER A 374 22.05 15.80 7.21
N ALA A 375 20.86 15.34 7.60
CA ALA A 375 19.61 15.59 6.88
C ALA A 375 18.42 15.53 7.84
N PHE A 376 17.33 16.20 7.50
CA PHE A 376 16.04 16.05 8.16
C PHE A 376 15.15 15.12 7.34
N VAL A 377 14.38 14.25 7.99
CA VAL A 377 13.59 13.22 7.31
C VAL A 377 12.15 13.28 7.77
N TYR A 378 11.22 13.35 6.83
CA TYR A 378 9.80 13.14 7.07
C TYR A 378 9.37 11.78 6.55
N GLN A 379 8.47 11.11 7.27
CA GLN A 379 7.61 10.07 6.73
C GLN A 379 6.21 10.63 6.59
N ALA A 380 5.72 10.67 5.36
CA ALA A 380 4.40 11.12 5.03
C ALA A 380 3.35 10.11 5.55
N PRO A 381 2.24 10.62 6.12
CA PRO A 381 1.07 9.80 6.43
C PRO A 381 0.35 9.41 5.15
N SER A 382 -0.63 8.52 5.28
CA SER A 382 -1.51 8.16 4.17
C SER A 382 -2.72 9.08 4.07
N CYS A 383 -3.27 9.26 2.86
CA CYS A 383 -4.57 9.92 2.66
C CYS A 383 -5.74 8.92 2.69
N ASP A 384 -5.44 7.64 2.53
CA ASP A 384 -6.43 6.56 2.60
C ASP A 384 -6.95 6.33 4.02
N ASP A 385 -7.95 5.47 4.18
CA ASP A 385 -8.53 5.10 5.47
C ASP A 385 -7.63 4.18 6.34
N GLY A 386 -6.38 3.99 5.94
CA GLY A 386 -5.40 3.15 6.60
C GLY A 386 -5.53 1.67 6.24
N SER A 387 -4.99 0.81 7.10
CA SER A 387 -5.06 -0.65 6.93
C SER A 387 -5.78 -1.27 8.11
N LYS A 388 -7.03 -1.71 7.88
CA LYS A 388 -7.77 -2.46 8.91
C LYS A 388 -7.00 -3.68 9.39
N TRP A 389 -6.34 -4.40 8.48
CA TRP A 389 -5.50 -5.55 8.84
C TRP A 389 -4.38 -5.15 9.81
N LEU A 390 -3.71 -4.02 9.58
CA LEU A 390 -2.67 -3.52 10.49
C LEU A 390 -3.27 -3.16 11.85
N THR A 391 -4.40 -2.46 11.86
CA THR A 391 -5.13 -2.10 13.09
C THR A 391 -5.51 -3.35 13.88
N ASP A 392 -6.09 -4.36 13.24
CA ASP A 392 -6.53 -5.58 13.90
C ASP A 392 -5.34 -6.43 14.40
N THR A 393 -4.23 -6.43 13.67
CA THR A 393 -3.04 -7.25 13.99
C THR A 393 -2.17 -6.62 15.07
N THR A 394 -2.09 -5.30 15.13
CA THR A 394 -1.10 -4.58 15.96
C THR A 394 -1.70 -3.56 16.92
N GLY A 395 -2.99 -3.24 16.79
CA GLY A 395 -3.65 -2.13 17.49
C GLY A 395 -3.23 -0.75 16.98
N GLN A 396 -2.33 -0.66 16.00
CA GLN A 396 -1.85 0.61 15.48
C GLN A 396 -2.84 1.20 14.48
N HIS A 397 -3.17 2.48 14.68
CA HIS A 397 -3.98 3.26 13.76
C HIS A 397 -3.27 4.59 13.50
N ALA A 398 -3.23 4.99 12.23
CA ALA A 398 -2.69 6.26 11.81
C ALA A 398 -3.82 7.14 11.28
N ARG A 399 -3.77 8.42 11.64
CA ARG A 399 -4.68 9.42 11.09
C ARG A 399 -4.36 9.64 9.62
N SER A 400 -5.38 9.81 8.81
CA SER A 400 -5.26 10.16 7.38
C SER A 400 -5.10 11.66 7.19
N GLY A 401 -4.30 12.08 6.20
CA GLY A 401 -4.17 13.50 5.83
C GLY A 401 -2.95 13.80 4.98
N LEU A 402 -2.74 15.08 4.67
CA LEU A 402 -1.61 15.54 3.86
C LEU A 402 -0.47 16.06 4.72
N LEU A 403 0.77 15.85 4.29
CA LEU A 403 1.95 16.49 4.87
C LEU A 403 2.31 17.72 4.04
N ALA A 404 2.38 18.87 4.69
CA ALA A 404 2.98 20.07 4.10
C ALA A 404 4.01 20.71 5.04
N TYR A 405 4.99 21.39 4.48
CA TYR A 405 6.04 22.08 5.24
C TYR A 405 6.70 23.15 4.37
N LEU A 406 7.52 24.01 4.99
CA LEU A 406 8.38 24.96 4.28
C LEU A 406 9.82 24.45 4.23
N VAL A 407 10.54 24.81 3.16
CA VAL A 407 11.99 24.57 3.01
C VAL A 407 12.70 25.85 2.63
N GLY A 408 13.92 26.00 3.13
CA GLY A 408 14.77 27.15 2.87
C GLY A 408 15.93 27.22 3.83
N ASN A 409 16.87 28.14 3.58
CA ASN A 409 18.04 28.35 4.45
C ASN A 409 17.75 29.20 5.69
N HIS A 410 16.47 29.46 5.98
CA HIS A 410 16.04 30.20 7.18
C HIS A 410 16.14 29.38 8.46
N ASP A 411 16.14 28.06 8.35
CA ASP A 411 16.21 27.12 9.47
C ASP A 411 17.48 26.25 9.35
N PRO A 412 18.21 25.96 10.45
CA PRO A 412 19.35 25.05 10.43
C PRO A 412 19.05 23.63 9.93
N MET A 413 17.81 23.16 10.08
CA MET A 413 17.36 21.87 9.54
C MET A 413 16.89 21.97 8.08
N HIS A 414 16.96 23.17 7.49
CA HIS A 414 16.49 23.52 6.14
C HIS A 414 14.98 23.31 5.92
N THR A 415 14.23 23.06 6.98
CA THR A 415 12.78 22.84 6.95
C THR A 415 12.12 23.38 8.21
N SER A 416 10.87 23.84 8.09
CA SER A 416 10.07 24.31 9.22
C SER A 416 8.58 24.20 8.94
N HIS A 417 7.75 24.51 9.96
CA HIS A 417 6.28 24.62 9.84
C HIS A 417 5.61 23.39 9.23
N ALA A 418 6.09 22.20 9.61
CA ALA A 418 5.47 20.95 9.21
C ALA A 418 4.06 20.86 9.81
N VAL A 419 3.08 20.66 8.93
CA VAL A 419 1.66 20.55 9.27
C VAL A 419 1.08 19.29 8.67
N PHE A 420 0.13 18.72 9.41
CA PHE A 420 -0.64 17.56 9.01
C PHE A 420 -2.11 17.98 8.84
N LEU A 421 -2.60 17.94 7.59
CA LEU A 421 -3.80 18.67 7.13
C LEU A 421 -5.00 17.78 6.85
#